data_AF-A0A7S1GY45-F1
#
_entry.id   AF-A0A7S1GY45-F1
#
_cell.length_a   1.000
_cell.length_b   1.000
_cell.length_c   1.000
_cell.angle_alpha   90.00
_cell.angle_beta   90.00
_cell.angle_gamma   90.00
#
_symmetry.space_group_name_H-M   'P 1'
#
loop_
_entity.id
_entity.type
_entity.pdbx_description
1 polymer ?
#
loop_
_entity_poly.entity_id
_entity_poly.type
_entity_poly.pdbx_seq_one_letter_code
_entity_poly.pdbx_strand_id
1 'polypeptide(L)'
;GGAMPPIQEKVGVGVYFAASANEPGTLIVKSIIKGSPAFKSNQISVGDTVLSVDGTSVAGKNLAGLADLLLGKQGTRVKLTFKSASVGGKYDVELDRGLNQ
;
A
#
# COMPACT_ATOMS: atom_id res chain seq x y z
N GLY A 1 -33.40 -7.47 -11.46
CA GLY A 1 -32.82 -6.15 -11.75
C GLY A 1 -31.89 -5.80 -10.62
N GLY A 2 -30.58 -5.85 -10.87
CA GLY A 2 -29.56 -5.46 -9.91
C GLY A 2 -28.32 -5.19 -10.73
N ALA A 3 -28.18 -3.95 -11.20
CA ALA A 3 -26.97 -3.54 -11.89
C ALA A 3 -25.81 -3.74 -10.92
N MET A 4 -24.92 -4.68 -11.23
CA MET A 4 -23.61 -4.69 -10.61
C MET A 4 -23.02 -3.29 -10.86
N PRO A 5 -22.58 -2.55 -9.83
CA PRO A 5 -21.92 -1.28 -10.06
C PRO A 5 -20.75 -1.53 -11.03
N PRO A 6 -20.41 -0.56 -11.90
CA PRO A 6 -19.26 -0.72 -12.79
C PRO A 6 -18.09 -1.18 -11.93
N ILE A 7 -17.41 -2.25 -12.34
CA ILE A 7 -16.16 -2.66 -11.75
C ILE A 7 -15.24 -1.45 -11.84
N GLN A 8 -15.18 -0.64 -10.79
CA GLN A 8 -14.15 0.37 -10.68
C GLN A 8 -12.88 -0.45 -10.62
N GLU A 9 -12.15 -0.50 -11.74
CA GLU A 9 -10.80 -1.05 -11.82
C GLU A 9 -9.91 -0.17 -10.93
N LYS A 10 -10.09 -0.31 -9.62
CA LYS A 10 -9.22 0.32 -8.64
C LYS A 10 -7.92 -0.47 -8.72
N VAL A 11 -6.88 0.20 -9.19
CA VAL A 11 -5.55 -0.39 -9.29
C VAL A 11 -4.74 0.04 -8.08
N GLY A 12 -3.93 -0.88 -7.58
CA GLY A 12 -3.02 -0.61 -6.48
C GLY A 12 -1.65 -0.18 -6.98
N VAL A 13 -0.68 -0.27 -6.08
CA VAL A 13 0.75 -0.06 -6.38
C VAL A 13 1.53 -1.38 -6.47
N GLY A 14 0.86 -2.51 -6.25
CA GLY A 14 1.44 -3.86 -6.27
C GLY A 14 2.23 -4.23 -5.02
N VAL A 15 1.71 -3.87 -3.84
CA VAL A 15 2.29 -4.27 -2.54
C VAL A 15 1.26 -5.06 -1.76
N TYR A 16 1.69 -6.18 -1.18
CA TYR A 16 0.91 -6.98 -0.25
C TYR A 16 1.27 -6.60 1.18
N PHE A 17 0.26 -6.32 1.97
CA PHE A 17 0.39 -6.00 3.40
C PHE A 17 -0.14 -7.14 4.25
N ALA A 18 0.36 -7.25 5.47
CA ALA A 18 -0.13 -8.15 6.50
C ALA A 18 -0.21 -7.41 7.83
N ALA A 19 -1.13 -7.83 8.70
CA ALA A 19 -1.11 -7.36 10.08
C ALA A 19 0.15 -7.85 10.79
N SER A 20 0.80 -6.95 11.52
CA SER A 20 1.90 -7.30 12.39
C SER A 20 1.38 -8.19 13.52
N ALA A 21 2.03 -9.33 13.73
CA ALA A 21 1.71 -10.21 14.85
C ALA A 21 2.15 -9.62 16.21
N ASN A 22 3.17 -8.74 16.19
CA ASN A 22 3.74 -8.13 17.39
C ASN A 22 3.01 -6.84 17.80
N GLU A 23 2.46 -6.10 16.83
CA GLU A 23 1.82 -4.80 17.06
C GLU A 23 0.40 -4.79 16.47
N PRO A 24 -0.65 -4.96 17.31
CA PRO A 24 -2.03 -4.98 16.82
C PRO A 24 -2.40 -3.62 16.20
N GLY A 25 -2.99 -3.66 15.01
CA GLY A 25 -3.34 -2.46 14.24
C GLY A 25 -2.21 -1.92 13.35
N THR A 26 -1.03 -2.55 13.38
CA THR A 26 0.08 -2.19 12.50
C THR A 26 0.09 -3.08 11.26
N LEU A 27 0.30 -2.50 10.09
CA LEU A 27 0.37 -3.22 8.82
C LEU A 27 1.80 -3.18 8.28
N ILE A 28 2.33 -4.35 7.93
CA ILE A 28 3.69 -4.54 7.41
C ILE A 28 3.65 -5.04 5.97
N VAL A 29 4.67 -4.70 5.19
CA VAL A 29 4.86 -5.20 3.82
C VAL A 29 5.21 -6.67 3.89
N LYS A 30 4.29 -7.52 3.43
CA LYS A 30 4.46 -8.96 3.33
C LYS A 30 5.22 -9.34 2.06
N SER A 31 4.89 -8.71 0.94
CA SER A 31 5.52 -9.00 -0.35
C SER A 31 5.27 -7.86 -1.35
N ILE A 32 6.08 -7.80 -2.40
CA ILE A 32 5.98 -6.79 -3.46
C ILE A 32 5.84 -7.54 -4.79
N ILE A 33 4.86 -7.13 -5.59
CA ILE A 33 4.57 -7.76 -6.88
C ILE A 33 5.65 -7.34 -7.88
N LYS A 34 6.36 -8.32 -8.44
CA LYS A 34 7.37 -8.06 -9.47
C LYS A 34 6.73 -7.40 -10.71
N GLY A 35 7.35 -6.32 -11.20
CA GLY A 35 6.87 -5.53 -12.34
C GLY A 35 5.91 -4.40 -11.97
N SER A 36 5.41 -4.38 -10.73
CA SER A 36 4.58 -3.28 -10.23
C SER A 36 5.35 -1.97 -10.02
N PRO A 37 4.64 -0.83 -9.93
CA PRO A 37 5.24 0.47 -9.61
C PRO A 37 6.04 0.45 -8.30
N ALA A 38 5.53 -0.21 -7.26
CA ALA A 38 6.25 -0.35 -6.00
C ALA A 38 7.56 -1.12 -6.14
N PHE A 39 7.57 -2.18 -6.95
CA PHE A 39 8.79 -2.95 -7.22
C PHE A 39 9.80 -2.12 -8.03
N LYS A 40 9.33 -1.44 -9.08
CA LYS A 40 10.17 -0.55 -9.91
C LYS A 40 10.77 0.58 -9.09
N SER A 41 10.04 1.06 -8.09
CA SER A 41 10.54 2.10 -7.20
C SER A 41 11.74 1.65 -6.35
N ASN A 42 11.88 0.36 -5.98
CA ASN A 42 12.93 -0.16 -5.09
C ASN A 42 13.08 0.58 -3.73
N GLN A 43 12.11 1.42 -3.35
CA GLN A 43 12.15 2.17 -2.10
C GLN A 43 11.54 1.38 -0.93
N ILE A 44 10.66 0.42 -1.24
CA ILE A 44 9.92 -0.37 -0.26
C ILE A 44 10.59 -1.73 -0.15
N SER A 45 10.80 -2.19 1.08
CA SER A 45 11.30 -3.52 1.38
C SER A 45 10.27 -4.35 2.13
N VAL A 46 10.37 -5.67 1.97
CA VAL A 46 9.57 -6.61 2.77
C VAL A 46 9.96 -6.46 4.24
N GLY A 47 8.95 -6.37 5.10
CA GLY A 47 9.11 -6.09 6.54
C GLY A 47 8.85 -4.63 6.92
N ASP A 48 8.84 -3.70 5.96
CA ASP A 48 8.58 -2.29 6.28
C ASP A 48 7.15 -2.07 6.77
N THR A 49 6.99 -1.17 7.71
CA THR A 49 5.68 -0.89 8.33
C THR A 49 5.04 0.31 7.66
N VAL A 50 3.82 0.18 7.14
CA VAL A 50 3.08 1.34 6.62
C VAL A 50 2.45 2.11 7.77
N LEU A 51 2.71 3.41 7.80
CA LEU A 51 2.21 4.32 8.82
C LEU A 51 1.05 5.16 8.30
N SER A 52 1.15 5.61 7.05
CA SER A 52 0.17 6.50 6.43
C SER A 52 0.07 6.28 4.92
N VAL A 53 -1.10 6.55 4.36
CA VAL A 53 -1.38 6.54 2.92
C VAL A 53 -2.08 7.85 2.56
N ASP A 54 -1.50 8.59 1.63
CA ASP A 54 -1.96 9.90 1.17
C ASP A 54 -2.13 10.90 2.33
N GLY A 55 -1.23 10.85 3.32
CA GLY A 55 -1.32 11.63 4.56
C GLY A 55 -2.35 11.10 5.58
N THR A 56 -3.15 10.10 5.23
CA THR A 56 -4.09 9.43 6.15
C THR A 56 -3.37 8.33 6.91
N SER A 57 -3.31 8.41 8.25
CA SER A 57 -2.69 7.35 9.04
C SER A 57 -3.49 6.05 8.93
N VAL A 58 -2.77 4.95 8.73
CA VAL A 58 -3.31 3.59 8.66
C VAL A 58 -3.00 2.77 9.90
N ALA A 59 -2.34 3.38 10.89
CA ALA A 59 -2.19 2.79 12.21
C ALA A 59 -3.57 2.54 12.84
N GLY A 60 -3.80 1.32 13.32
CA GLY A 60 -5.09 0.88 13.85
C GLY A 60 -6.13 0.52 12.78
N LYS A 61 -5.83 0.64 11.48
CA LYS A 61 -6.73 0.20 10.41
C LYS A 61 -6.52 -1.27 10.06
N ASN A 62 -7.59 -1.91 9.60
CA ASN A 62 -7.54 -3.25 9.02
C ASN A 62 -7.03 -3.22 7.58
N LEU A 63 -6.61 -4.38 7.06
CA LEU A 63 -6.17 -4.56 5.67
C LEU A 63 -7.17 -4.00 4.65
N ALA A 64 -8.47 -4.17 4.87
CA ALA A 64 -9.50 -3.66 3.98
C ALA A 64 -9.50 -2.12 3.89
N GLY A 65 -9.29 -1.43 5.02
CA GLY A 65 -9.23 0.03 5.05
C GLY A 65 -7.95 0.58 4.41
N LEU A 66 -6.82 -0.12 4.59
CA LEU A 66 -5.60 0.19 3.86
C LEU A 66 -5.79 -0.01 2.36
N ALA A 67 -6.38 -1.15 1.97
CA ALA A 67 -6.64 -1.46 0.57
C ALA A 67 -7.51 -0.39 -0.07
N ASP A 68 -8.55 0.12 0.60
CA ASP A 68 -9.40 1.16 0.03
C ASP A 68 -8.69 2.51 -0.18
N LEU A 69 -7.69 2.85 0.65
CA LEU A 69 -6.85 4.04 0.49
C LEU A 69 -5.79 3.86 -0.62
N LEU A 70 -5.26 2.65 -0.72
CA LEU A 70 -4.16 2.31 -1.62
C LEU A 70 -4.66 2.02 -3.04
N LEU A 71 -5.80 1.33 -3.16
CA LEU A 71 -6.50 1.05 -4.40
C LEU A 71 -7.23 2.32 -4.85
N GLY A 72 -6.91 2.79 -6.05
CA GLY A 72 -7.50 4.01 -6.60
C GLY A 72 -7.54 3.97 -8.11
N LYS A 73 -7.89 5.10 -8.73
CA LYS A 73 -7.96 5.21 -10.19
C LYS A 73 -6.57 5.05 -10.81
N GLN A 74 -6.46 4.29 -11.91
CA GLN A 74 -5.23 4.15 -12.67
C GLN A 74 -4.69 5.52 -13.13
N GLY A 75 -3.36 5.69 -13.04
CA GLY A 75 -2.69 6.93 -13.41
C GLY A 75 -2.74 8.02 -12.33
N THR A 76 -3.29 7.72 -11.14
CA THR A 76 -3.16 8.61 -9.97
C THR A 76 -1.92 8.24 -9.17
N ARG A 77 -1.33 9.20 -8.45
CA ARG A 77 -0.25 8.93 -7.49
C ARG A 77 -0.80 8.73 -6.09
N VAL A 78 -0.06 7.97 -5.29
CA VAL A 78 -0.31 7.79 -3.87
C VAL A 78 0.99 7.97 -3.11
N LYS A 79 0.92 8.72 -2.01
CA LYS A 79 2.06 8.92 -1.10
C LYS A 79 1.95 7.98 0.09
N LEU A 80 2.84 7.02 0.22
CA LEU A 80 2.89 6.09 1.35
C LEU A 80 4.03 6.45 2.29
N THR A 81 3.76 6.55 3.58
CA THR A 81 4.80 6.71 4.59
C THR A 81 5.07 5.35 5.21
N PHE A 82 6.31 4.89 5.13
CA PHE A 82 6.78 3.66 5.72
C PHE A 82 7.73 3.94 6.88
N LYS A 83 7.88 2.95 7.75
CA LYS A 83 8.92 2.88 8.76
C LYS A 83 9.84 1.72 8.40
N SER A 84 11.11 2.04 8.20
CA SER A 84 12.15 1.07 7.89
C SER A 84 12.28 0.08 9.05
N ALA A 85 12.10 -1.21 8.78
CA ALA A 85 12.36 -2.23 9.79
C ALA A 85 13.86 -2.32 10.16
N SER A 86 14.74 -2.02 9.20
CA SER A 86 16.20 -2.12 9.37
C SER A 86 16.81 -0.90 10.07
N VAL A 87 16.39 0.31 9.70
CA VAL A 87 16.97 1.56 10.20
C VAL A 87 16.12 2.19 11.31
N GLY A 88 14.84 1.83 11.41
CA GLY A 88 13.89 2.43 12.36
C GLY A 88 13.38 3.82 11.98
N GLY A 89 13.92 4.42 10.91
CA GLY A 89 13.51 5.72 10.38
C GLY A 89 12.21 5.66 9.55
N LYS A 90 11.47 6.77 9.54
CA LYS A 90 10.30 6.93 8.66
C LYS A 90 10.72 7.54 7.33
N TYR A 91 10.16 7.05 6.24
CA TYR A 91 10.43 7.55 4.90
C TYR A 91 9.15 7.56 4.07
N ASP A 92 9.06 8.51 3.16
CA ASP A 92 7.91 8.65 2.26
C ASP A 92 8.24 8.09 0.88
N VAL A 93 7.28 7.41 0.27
CA VAL A 93 7.37 6.84 -1.07
C VAL A 93 6.16 7.29 -1.87
N GLU A 94 6.39 7.98 -2.96
CA GLU A 94 5.34 8.26 -3.95
C GLU A 94 5.36 7.20 -5.05
N LEU A 95 4.19 6.64 -5.32
CA LEU A 95 4.01 5.59 -6.33
C LEU A 95 2.84 5.94 -7.23
N ASP A 96 3.00 5.65 -8.52
CA ASP A 96 1.89 5.68 -9.47
C ASP A 96 1.02 4.43 -9.30
N ARG A 97 -0.29 4.62 -9.18
CA ARG A 97 -1.29 3.54 -9.19
C ARG A 97 -1.41 3.03 -10.62
N GLY A 98 -1.03 1.77 -10.84
CA GLY A 98 -0.99 1.17 -12.17
C GLY A 98 -1.05 -0.35 -12.14
N LEU A 99 -1.55 -0.93 -13.23
CA LEU A 99 -1.49 -2.36 -13.47
C LEU A 99 -0.04 -2.78 -13.76
N ASN A 100 0.27 -4.04 -13.47
CA ASN A 100 1.52 -4.67 -13.93
C ASN A 100 1.50 -4.69 -15.46
N GLN A 101 2.33 -3.85 -16.09
CA GLN A 101 2.56 -3.85 -17.54
C GLN A 101 3.87 -4.55 -17.86
#